data_AF-A0A965ZEB1-F1
#
_entry.id   AF-A0A965ZEB1-F1
#
_cell.length_a   1.000
_cell.length_b   1.000
_cell.length_c   1.000
_cell.angle_alpha   90.00
_cell.angle_beta   90.00
_cell.angle_gamma   90.00
#
_symmetry.space_group_name_H-M   'P 1'
#
loop_
_entity.id
_entity.type
_entity.pdbx_description
1 polymer ?
#
loop_
_entity_poly.entity_id
_entity_poly.type
_entity_poly.pdbx_seq_one_letter_code
_entity_poly.pdbx_strand_id
1 'polypeptide(L)'
;MKNKSILFTCLLLLATSATFAQLKNAVIIRDTIYSNSLQEKRPLEIVLPADYGTAPTKKYDATYVTDGEWNTQIVTNIDRFLEIQFIPSNIIVSIPNLYKDGRNMRERDFTPTHINDAQVSGGAEKYLAFLKNELMPYINQKYRTSGMNTLYGSSLAGIFTMYAIIKEPRLFQSYLLADPALWWDNGYAFKLADENLSKLNLTDITMLMTGREGPAAVSMGIVKMDSILKQKAPAGLHWKTMYYQDETHNSMIFRTLYDGLKYTYYGYSKEPFEFHPENGIMLNNKPIKINFNGDLVKDLRYTTDGSQPTAASALIINKTLTLQQPAKLIIKAMSNRPGYDQQDTANFIAGTTLAAKPQTKGLTPGGWSYAYYEGNWDRLPDFKKLKPLQTGKADKDFDLMKLPKHENFACVLSGQIEARSEGYYIFGIDSDDGSKLYIDDKLLIDYDGLHRSGNFKSYVLPLAKGFHNFRLDYFKKTGTPTLRILWATPDNEDGEPLPLSAQYGK
;
A
#
# COMPACT_ATOMS: atom_id res chain seq x y z
N MET A 1 -54.28 25.37 -5.16
CA MET A 1 -53.93 24.14 -4.43
C MET A 1 -52.62 23.62 -4.99
N LYS A 2 -51.52 23.79 -4.25
CA LYS A 2 -50.16 23.45 -4.70
C LYS A 2 -49.71 22.15 -4.03
N ASN A 3 -49.20 21.24 -4.85
CA ASN A 3 -48.48 20.02 -4.50
C ASN A 3 -47.40 20.29 -3.44
N LYS A 4 -47.35 19.45 -2.41
CA LYS A 4 -46.18 19.30 -1.55
C LYS A 4 -45.72 17.85 -1.61
N SER A 5 -44.69 17.62 -2.43
CA SER A 5 -43.83 16.45 -2.36
C SER A 5 -43.03 16.49 -1.06
N ILE A 6 -43.17 15.48 -0.22
CA ILE A 6 -42.36 15.31 0.99
C ILE A 6 -41.16 14.46 0.57
N LEU A 7 -40.01 15.12 0.42
CA LEU A 7 -38.71 14.48 0.24
C LEU A 7 -38.22 14.02 1.62
N PHE A 8 -38.18 12.70 1.85
CA PHE A 8 -37.58 12.12 3.05
C PHE A 8 -36.06 12.09 2.87
N THR A 9 -35.38 13.15 3.29
CA THR A 9 -33.93 13.15 3.43
C THR A 9 -33.57 12.37 4.69
N CYS A 10 -33.26 11.08 4.55
CA CYS A 10 -32.60 10.33 5.62
C CYS A 10 -31.16 10.85 5.75
N LEU A 11 -30.96 11.80 6.67
CA LEU A 11 -29.64 12.14 7.18
C LEU A 11 -29.15 10.94 8.02
N LEU A 12 -28.41 10.02 7.39
CA LEU A 12 -27.61 9.03 8.09
C LEU A 12 -26.43 9.78 8.74
N LEU A 13 -26.65 10.22 9.99
CA LEU A 13 -25.57 10.51 10.93
C LEU A 13 -24.89 9.18 11.25
N LEU A 14 -23.96 8.76 10.39
CA LEU A 14 -22.89 7.84 10.76
C LEU A 14 -22.03 8.58 11.78
N ALA A 15 -22.41 8.47 13.05
CA ALA A 15 -21.50 8.70 14.16
C ALA A 15 -20.44 7.59 14.09
N THR A 16 -19.48 7.75 13.18
CA THR A 16 -18.21 7.06 13.31
C THR A 16 -17.61 7.60 14.60
N SER A 17 -17.59 6.79 15.65
CA SER A 17 -16.65 6.94 16.73
C SER A 17 -15.26 6.63 16.19
N ALA A 18 -14.80 7.41 15.21
CA ALA A 18 -13.39 7.62 15.02
C ALA A 18 -12.95 8.34 16.29
N THR A 19 -12.46 7.58 17.26
CA THR A 19 -11.51 8.13 18.22
C THR A 19 -10.39 8.71 17.38
N PHE A 20 -10.47 10.00 17.05
CA PHE A 20 -9.29 10.75 16.64
C PHE A 20 -8.34 10.58 17.81
N ALA A 21 -7.40 9.64 17.67
CA ALA A 21 -6.29 9.53 18.60
C ALA A 21 -5.71 10.95 18.64
N GLN A 22 -5.83 11.59 19.80
CA GLN A 22 -5.22 12.89 20.04
C GLN A 22 -3.76 12.75 19.60
N LEU A 23 -3.31 13.55 18.63
CA LEU A 23 -1.94 13.54 18.15
C LEU A 23 -1.03 13.86 19.34
N LYS A 24 -0.61 12.82 20.09
CA LYS A 24 0.43 12.97 21.10
C LYS A 24 1.67 13.43 20.36
N ASN A 25 2.29 14.50 20.84
CA ASN A 25 3.58 14.95 20.34
C ASN A 25 4.53 13.76 20.31
N ALA A 26 5.25 13.60 19.21
CA ALA A 26 6.22 12.52 19.11
C ALA A 26 7.29 12.73 20.18
N VAL A 27 7.61 11.67 20.94
CA VAL A 27 8.66 11.76 21.95
C VAL A 27 10.00 11.73 21.25
N ILE A 28 10.76 12.82 21.38
CA ILE A 28 12.12 12.91 20.87
C ILE A 28 13.08 12.33 21.91
N ILE A 29 13.69 11.19 21.59
CA ILE A 29 14.70 10.54 22.40
C ILE A 29 16.04 11.21 22.08
N ARG A 30 16.62 11.90 23.06
CA ARG A 30 17.96 12.49 22.91
C ARG A 30 19.02 11.48 23.30
N ASP A 31 20.04 11.38 22.46
CA ASP A 31 21.12 10.43 22.61
C ASP A 31 22.45 11.06 22.14
N THR A 32 23.56 10.38 22.40
CA THR A 32 24.89 10.81 21.94
C THR A 32 25.74 9.62 21.56
N ILE A 33 26.55 9.78 20.52
CA ILE A 33 27.55 8.79 20.10
C ILE A 33 28.93 9.45 20.04
N TYR A 34 29.95 8.80 20.57
CA TYR A 34 31.33 9.24 20.34
C TYR A 34 31.79 8.77 18.97
N SER A 35 32.25 9.70 18.14
CA SER A 35 32.75 9.39 16.80
C SER A 35 34.26 9.28 16.79
N ASN A 36 34.79 8.13 16.37
CA ASN A 36 36.23 7.96 16.13
C ASN A 36 36.65 8.66 14.83
N SER A 37 35.78 8.69 13.83
CA SER A 37 36.03 9.36 12.55
C SER A 37 36.14 10.89 12.72
N LEU A 38 35.35 11.47 13.63
CA LEU A 38 35.30 12.91 13.87
C LEU A 38 36.04 13.37 15.15
N GLN A 39 36.44 12.43 16.01
CA GLN A 39 37.12 12.69 17.30
C GLN A 39 36.31 13.59 18.24
N GLU A 40 34.99 13.36 18.31
CA GLU A 40 34.05 14.19 19.08
C GLU A 40 32.76 13.43 19.41
N LYS A 41 32.02 13.90 20.43
CA LYS A 41 30.67 13.40 20.71
C LYS A 41 29.67 14.08 19.79
N ARG A 42 28.87 13.29 19.08
CA ARG A 42 27.80 13.75 18.20
C ARG A 42 26.45 13.61 18.91
N PRO A 43 25.66 14.69 19.02
CA PRO A 43 24.28 14.60 19.49
C PRO A 43 23.43 13.86 18.45
N LEU A 44 22.38 13.18 18.93
CA LEU A 44 21.38 12.50 18.11
C LEU A 44 19.98 12.75 18.70
N GLU A 45 19.00 12.82 17.81
CA GLU A 45 17.59 12.86 18.17
C GLU A 45 16.84 11.76 17.42
N ILE A 46 16.22 10.84 18.16
CA ILE A 46 15.51 9.69 17.60
C ILE A 46 14.01 9.87 17.84
N VAL A 47 13.22 9.77 16.77
CA VAL A 47 11.76 9.74 16.84
C VAL A 47 11.28 8.37 16.38
N LEU A 48 10.55 7.69 17.25
CA LEU A 48 9.99 6.37 16.97
C LEU A 48 8.55 6.50 16.45
N PRO A 49 8.14 5.62 15.52
CA PRO A 49 6.76 5.60 15.05
C PRO A 49 5.80 5.19 16.17
N ALA A 50 4.54 5.61 16.04
CA ALA A 50 3.54 5.43 17.11
C ALA A 50 3.27 3.97 17.48
N ASP A 51 3.44 3.05 16.53
CA ASP A 51 3.24 1.61 16.71
C ASP A 51 4.49 0.86 17.22
N TYR A 52 5.63 1.55 17.43
CA TYR A 52 6.89 0.90 17.84
C TYR A 52 6.76 0.12 19.16
N GLY A 53 5.95 0.59 20.11
CA GLY A 53 5.73 -0.11 21.38
C GLY A 53 4.79 -1.31 21.28
N THR A 54 3.87 -1.31 20.30
CA THR A 54 2.81 -2.32 20.17
C THR A 54 3.09 -3.35 19.09
N ALA A 55 4.07 -3.11 18.22
CA ALA A 55 4.53 -4.05 17.18
C ALA A 55 5.97 -4.53 17.46
N PRO A 56 6.19 -5.45 18.42
CA PRO A 56 7.53 -5.82 18.90
C PRO A 56 8.41 -6.53 17.86
N THR A 57 7.81 -7.14 16.84
CA THR A 57 8.52 -7.86 15.76
C THR A 57 8.68 -7.05 14.49
N LYS A 58 7.99 -5.90 14.36
CA LYS A 58 8.06 -5.04 13.18
C LYS A 58 9.42 -4.35 13.12
N LYS A 59 10.03 -4.40 11.93
CA LYS A 59 11.19 -3.60 11.55
C LYS A 59 10.73 -2.38 10.75
N TYR A 60 11.49 -1.30 10.85
CA TYR A 60 11.13 -0.01 10.31
C TYR A 60 12.20 0.53 9.39
N ASP A 61 11.78 1.18 8.32
CA ASP A 61 12.67 2.02 7.53
C ASP A 61 13.17 3.18 8.39
N ALA A 62 14.26 3.83 7.98
CA ALA A 62 14.83 4.94 8.73
C ALA A 62 15.17 6.13 7.83
N THR A 63 14.68 7.32 8.20
CA THR A 63 15.05 8.58 7.56
C THR A 63 16.11 9.30 8.41
N TYR A 64 17.31 9.42 7.87
CA TYR A 64 18.42 10.16 8.43
C TYR A 64 18.35 11.62 8.00
N VAL A 65 18.27 12.53 8.98
CA VAL A 65 18.03 13.96 8.77
C VAL A 65 19.24 14.74 9.23
N THR A 66 19.96 15.36 8.29
CA THR A 66 21.01 16.34 8.61
C THR A 66 20.44 17.68 9.06
N ASP A 67 21.27 18.55 9.65
CA ASP A 67 20.81 19.84 10.21
C ASP A 67 19.65 19.59 11.21
N GLY A 68 19.80 18.55 12.03
CA GLY A 68 18.72 17.95 12.81
C GLY A 68 18.02 18.92 13.76
N GLU A 69 18.77 19.79 14.45
CA GLU A 69 18.23 20.79 15.36
C GLU A 69 17.28 21.80 14.69
N TRP A 70 17.35 21.95 13.36
CA TRP A 70 16.45 22.79 12.58
C TRP A 70 15.29 21.99 11.96
N ASN A 71 15.48 20.69 11.73
CA ASN A 71 14.62 19.90 10.86
C ASN A 71 13.78 18.82 11.59
N THR A 72 14.16 18.37 12.80
CA THR A 72 13.51 17.22 13.47
C THR A 72 11.98 17.37 13.51
N GLN A 73 11.48 18.53 13.94
CA GLN A 73 10.05 18.75 14.15
C GLN A 73 9.26 18.79 12.83
N ILE A 74 9.77 19.48 11.81
CA ILE A 74 9.10 19.58 10.50
C ILE A 74 9.08 18.21 9.80
N VAL A 75 10.19 17.47 9.82
CA VAL A 75 10.26 16.11 9.26
C VAL A 75 9.26 15.20 9.96
N THR A 76 9.23 15.23 11.29
CA THR A 76 8.30 14.39 12.09
C THR A 76 6.84 14.65 11.74
N ASN A 77 6.46 15.92 11.56
CA ASN A 77 5.08 16.26 11.24
C ASN A 77 4.71 15.85 9.80
N ILE A 78 5.62 16.01 8.84
CA ILE A 78 5.40 15.58 7.46
C ILE A 78 5.31 14.05 7.38
N ASP A 79 6.24 13.34 8.02
CA ASP A 79 6.27 11.87 8.06
C ASP A 79 4.96 11.31 8.61
N ARG A 80 4.48 11.82 9.76
CA ARG A 80 3.19 11.40 10.33
C ARG A 80 1.99 11.71 9.45
N PHE A 81 2.00 12.85 8.77
CA PHE A 81 0.93 13.20 7.83
C PHE A 81 0.91 12.24 6.64
N LEU A 82 2.08 11.96 6.08
CA LEU A 82 2.22 11.03 4.97
C LEU A 82 1.94 9.58 5.37
N GLU A 83 2.28 9.19 6.60
CA GLU A 83 2.05 7.85 7.13
C GLU A 83 0.58 7.47 7.03
N ILE A 84 -0.36 8.43 7.06
CA ILE A 84 -1.78 8.14 6.96
C ILE A 84 -2.08 7.29 5.70
N GLN A 85 -1.47 7.60 4.56
CA GLN A 85 -1.80 6.95 3.27
C GLN A 85 -0.62 6.64 2.34
N PHE A 86 0.48 7.40 2.41
CA PHE A 86 1.49 7.41 1.35
C PHE A 86 2.77 6.66 1.70
N ILE A 87 3.09 6.51 2.97
CA ILE A 87 4.36 5.92 3.42
C ILE A 87 4.12 4.95 4.59
N PRO A 88 4.99 3.95 4.79
CA PRO A 88 5.00 3.13 5.98
C PRO A 88 5.49 3.92 7.19
N SER A 89 5.20 3.42 8.39
CA SER A 89 5.80 3.91 9.64
C SER A 89 7.32 3.91 9.56
N ASN A 90 7.96 5.00 10.00
CA ASN A 90 9.39 5.24 9.78
C ASN A 90 10.08 5.68 11.09
N ILE A 91 11.34 5.31 11.28
CA ILE A 91 12.18 5.85 12.35
C ILE A 91 12.87 7.10 11.82
N ILE A 92 12.78 8.22 12.55
CA ILE A 92 13.54 9.41 12.20
C ILE A 92 14.81 9.43 13.04
N VAL A 93 15.96 9.40 12.36
CA VAL A 93 17.28 9.55 12.95
C VAL A 93 17.79 10.94 12.61
N SER A 94 17.52 11.89 13.49
CA SER A 94 17.95 13.27 13.31
C SER A 94 19.36 13.47 13.87
N ILE A 95 20.19 14.15 13.09
CA ILE A 95 21.61 14.37 13.35
C ILE A 95 21.85 15.88 13.48
N PRO A 96 21.74 16.42 14.71
CA PRO A 96 22.06 17.82 14.94
C PRO A 96 23.51 18.15 14.60
N ASN A 97 23.73 19.39 14.18
CA ASN A 97 25.07 19.93 14.01
C ASN A 97 25.79 20.04 15.35
N LEU A 98 27.12 19.89 15.31
CA LEU A 98 27.95 20.21 16.45
C LEU A 98 28.32 21.70 16.42
N TYR A 99 28.27 22.34 17.59
CA TYR A 99 28.74 23.70 17.79
C TYR A 99 30.02 23.67 18.63
N LYS A 100 31.10 24.25 18.11
CA LYS A 100 32.38 24.42 18.82
C LYS A 100 32.69 25.90 18.93
N ASP A 101 32.83 26.40 20.15
CA ASP A 101 33.13 27.81 20.44
C ASP A 101 32.15 28.78 19.73
N GLY A 102 30.87 28.43 19.72
CA GLY A 102 29.81 29.21 19.05
C GLY A 102 29.74 29.05 17.53
N ARG A 103 30.71 28.37 16.90
CA ARG A 103 30.71 28.08 15.46
C ARG A 103 29.96 26.79 15.16
N ASN A 104 29.03 26.85 14.21
CA ASN A 104 28.40 25.66 13.64
C ASN A 104 29.39 24.91 12.73
N MET A 105 29.64 23.63 13.03
CA MET A 105 30.58 22.79 12.29
C MET A 105 29.98 22.15 11.01
N ARG A 106 28.75 22.49 10.61
CA ARG A 106 28.11 21.98 9.39
C ARG A 106 28.89 22.26 8.12
N GLU A 107 29.60 23.39 8.06
CA GLU A 107 30.45 23.73 6.93
C GLU A 107 31.58 22.72 6.79
N ARG A 108 32.21 22.30 7.90
CA ARG A 108 33.17 21.19 7.91
C ARG A 108 32.50 19.91 7.45
N ASP A 109 31.39 19.54 8.06
CA ASP A 109 30.80 18.21 7.92
C ASP A 109 30.19 17.96 6.53
N PHE A 110 29.65 18.99 5.89
CA PHE A 110 28.86 18.80 4.67
C PHE A 110 29.57 19.19 3.38
N THR A 111 30.72 19.86 3.44
CA THR A 111 31.41 20.32 2.25
C THR A 111 32.46 19.30 1.79
N PRO A 112 32.40 18.86 0.51
CA PRO A 112 33.34 17.85 -0.02
C PRO A 112 34.79 18.29 -0.10
N THR A 113 35.02 19.59 -0.25
CA THR A 113 36.34 20.19 -0.46
C THR A 113 36.51 21.42 0.42
N HIS A 114 37.76 21.73 0.73
CA HIS A 114 38.12 22.93 1.45
C HIS A 114 38.23 24.13 0.51
N ILE A 115 37.66 25.29 0.89
CA ILE A 115 37.87 26.56 0.20
C ILE A 115 38.33 27.64 1.20
N ASN A 116 39.17 28.57 0.73
CA ASN A 116 39.80 29.58 1.59
C ASN A 116 38.78 30.48 2.33
N ASP A 117 37.64 30.78 1.69
CA ASP A 117 36.59 31.63 2.26
C ASP A 117 35.79 30.92 3.38
N ALA A 118 36.00 29.61 3.55
CA ALA A 118 35.29 28.73 4.45
C ALA A 118 36.28 27.94 5.32
N GLN A 119 36.83 28.59 6.34
CA GLN A 119 38.00 28.12 7.09
C GLN A 119 37.91 26.69 7.65
N VAL A 120 36.71 26.18 7.93
CA VAL A 120 36.55 24.84 8.53
C VAL A 120 36.06 23.79 7.53
N SER A 121 35.82 24.17 6.26
CA SER A 121 35.29 23.30 5.21
C SER A 121 36.18 22.10 4.84
N GLY A 122 35.61 21.10 4.16
CA GLY A 122 36.32 19.97 3.55
C GLY A 122 36.28 18.66 4.33
N GLY A 123 35.33 18.48 5.26
CA GLY A 123 35.24 17.31 6.15
C GLY A 123 34.23 16.24 5.74
N ALA A 124 33.56 16.34 4.58
CA ALA A 124 32.51 15.42 4.17
C ALA A 124 32.92 13.94 4.17
N GLU A 125 34.18 13.63 3.81
CA GLU A 125 34.67 12.25 3.82
C GLU A 125 34.65 11.64 5.22
N LYS A 126 35.15 12.38 6.22
CA LYS A 126 35.14 11.94 7.63
C LYS A 126 33.73 11.87 8.19
N TYR A 127 32.85 12.80 7.78
CA TYR A 127 31.46 12.77 8.18
C TYR A 127 30.71 11.58 7.58
N LEU A 128 30.94 11.25 6.30
CA LEU A 128 30.40 10.05 5.66
C LEU A 128 30.91 8.77 6.31
N ALA A 129 32.20 8.72 6.68
CA ALA A 129 32.77 7.60 7.44
C ALA A 129 32.11 7.43 8.82
N PHE A 130 31.80 8.53 9.51
CA PHE A 130 31.00 8.50 10.74
C PHE A 130 29.60 7.89 10.50
N LEU A 131 28.89 8.32 9.46
CA LEU A 131 27.56 7.77 9.16
C LEU A 131 27.62 6.26 8.91
N LYS A 132 28.57 5.82 8.08
CA LYS A 132 28.74 4.44 7.63
C LYS A 132 29.23 3.50 8.72
N ASN A 133 30.30 3.87 9.40
CA ASN A 133 31.04 2.95 10.27
C ASN A 133 30.59 3.01 11.73
N GLU A 134 29.89 4.08 12.12
CA GLU A 134 29.61 4.35 13.54
C GLU A 134 28.12 4.57 13.79
N LEU A 135 27.52 5.58 13.14
CA LEU A 135 26.12 5.92 13.40
C LEU A 135 25.15 4.83 12.97
N MET A 136 25.23 4.37 11.72
CA MET A 136 24.27 3.39 11.20
C MET A 136 24.35 2.04 11.95
N PRO A 137 25.54 1.48 12.26
CA PRO A 137 25.65 0.32 13.14
C PRO A 137 25.04 0.56 14.53
N TYR A 138 25.28 1.73 15.14
CA TYR A 138 24.73 2.08 16.44
C TYR A 138 23.19 2.11 16.44
N ILE A 139 22.59 2.72 15.41
CA ILE A 139 21.12 2.75 15.26
C ILE A 139 20.57 1.34 15.04
N ASN A 140 21.18 0.54 14.17
CA ASN A 140 20.73 -0.82 13.86
C ASN A 140 20.83 -1.77 15.09
N GLN A 141 21.76 -1.51 16.01
CA GLN A 141 21.88 -2.27 17.24
C GLN A 141 20.80 -1.88 18.27
N LYS A 142 20.47 -0.58 18.35
CA LYS A 142 19.58 -0.05 19.40
C LYS A 142 18.10 -0.05 19.00
N TYR A 143 17.81 0.00 17.70
CA TYR A 143 16.46 0.13 17.17
C TYR A 143 16.18 -0.91 16.07
N ARG A 144 14.90 -1.28 15.91
CA ARG A 144 14.46 -2.29 14.93
C ARG A 144 14.38 -1.71 13.53
N THR A 145 15.52 -1.53 12.87
CA THR A 145 15.58 -1.03 11.49
C THR A 145 15.46 -2.17 10.46
N SER A 146 14.91 -1.85 9.28
CA SER A 146 14.81 -2.75 8.13
C SER A 146 16.08 -2.76 7.27
N GLY A 147 16.90 -1.71 7.39
CA GLY A 147 18.05 -1.43 6.52
C GLY A 147 17.70 -0.55 5.30
N MET A 148 16.42 -0.29 5.04
CA MET A 148 16.00 0.60 3.95
C MET A 148 16.06 2.06 4.42
N ASN A 149 17.22 2.68 4.25
CA ASN A 149 17.51 4.00 4.79
C ASN A 149 17.33 5.12 3.76
N THR A 150 16.84 6.28 4.22
CA THR A 150 16.73 7.52 3.43
C THR A 150 17.67 8.56 4.02
N LEU A 151 18.44 9.27 3.19
CA LEU A 151 19.22 10.44 3.61
C LEU A 151 18.55 11.72 3.09
N TYR A 152 18.25 12.64 3.99
CA TYR A 152 17.77 13.99 3.68
C TYR A 152 18.85 15.03 3.96
N GLY A 153 19.05 15.95 3.02
CA GLY A 153 19.91 17.13 3.23
C GLY A 153 19.47 18.36 2.44
N SER A 154 19.57 19.53 3.07
CA SER A 154 19.26 20.83 2.49
C SER A 154 20.51 21.70 2.33
N SER A 155 20.59 22.49 1.26
CA SER A 155 21.67 23.46 1.07
C SER A 155 23.06 22.80 1.10
N LEU A 156 23.95 23.14 2.05
CA LEU A 156 25.24 22.44 2.25
C LEU A 156 25.05 20.94 2.52
N ALA A 157 24.08 20.55 3.33
CA ALA A 157 23.79 19.14 3.52
C ALA A 157 23.25 18.48 2.23
N GLY A 158 22.65 19.25 1.33
CA GLY A 158 22.24 18.78 0.00
C GLY A 158 23.43 18.40 -0.89
N ILE A 159 24.51 19.18 -0.90
CA ILE A 159 25.74 18.78 -1.60
C ILE A 159 26.44 17.60 -0.91
N PHE A 160 26.38 17.51 0.42
CA PHE A 160 26.80 16.30 1.13
C PHE A 160 26.01 15.07 0.69
N THR A 161 24.69 15.17 0.57
CA THR A 161 23.82 14.08 0.09
C THR A 161 24.20 13.66 -1.34
N MET A 162 24.49 14.62 -2.23
CA MET A 162 25.03 14.34 -3.58
C MET A 162 26.40 13.65 -3.54
N TYR A 163 27.28 14.08 -2.63
CA TYR A 163 28.57 13.44 -2.41
C TYR A 163 28.41 11.99 -1.91
N ALA A 164 27.49 11.76 -0.96
CA ALA A 164 27.23 10.46 -0.36
C ALA A 164 26.68 9.45 -1.39
N ILE A 165 25.75 9.85 -2.26
CA ILE A 165 25.25 8.95 -3.32
C ILE A 165 26.36 8.58 -4.32
N ILE A 166 27.30 9.48 -4.63
CA ILE A 166 28.38 9.17 -5.57
C ILE A 166 29.49 8.32 -4.92
N LYS A 167 29.82 8.56 -3.65
CA LYS A 167 30.94 7.88 -2.96
C LYS A 167 30.54 6.58 -2.29
N GLU A 168 29.36 6.53 -1.69
CA GLU A 168 28.83 5.38 -0.95
C GLU A 168 27.36 5.13 -1.33
N PRO A 169 27.07 4.85 -2.61
CA PRO A 169 25.70 4.80 -3.15
C PRO A 169 24.77 3.77 -2.49
N ARG A 170 25.34 2.73 -1.86
CA ARG A 170 24.58 1.65 -1.21
C ARG A 170 24.40 1.88 0.29
N LEU A 171 24.90 2.99 0.81
CA LEU A 171 24.73 3.33 2.22
C LEU A 171 23.27 3.69 2.53
N PHE A 172 22.59 4.34 1.58
CA PHE A 172 21.17 4.65 1.66
C PHE A 172 20.45 4.14 0.40
N GLN A 173 19.18 3.79 0.53
CA GLN A 173 18.33 3.40 -0.60
C GLN A 173 17.69 4.63 -1.28
N SER A 174 17.53 5.72 -0.53
CA SER A 174 16.87 6.93 -1.00
C SER A 174 17.60 8.20 -0.58
N TYR A 175 17.67 9.18 -1.48
CA TYR A 175 18.37 10.44 -1.28
C TYR A 175 17.45 11.63 -1.60
N LEU A 176 17.26 12.52 -0.64
CA LEU A 176 16.40 13.70 -0.76
C LEU A 176 17.25 14.97 -0.64
N LEU A 177 17.35 15.73 -1.73
CA LEU A 177 18.19 16.91 -1.84
C LEU A 177 17.32 18.17 -1.98
N ALA A 178 17.31 19.00 -0.94
CA ALA A 178 16.57 20.25 -0.91
C ALA A 178 17.47 21.42 -1.31
N ASP A 179 17.19 22.04 -2.47
CA ASP A 179 17.90 23.20 -3.02
C ASP A 179 19.44 23.12 -2.78
N PRO A 180 20.10 22.03 -3.24
CA PRO A 180 21.46 21.71 -2.83
C PRO A 180 22.47 22.76 -3.31
N ALA A 181 23.46 23.11 -2.48
CA ALA A 181 24.49 24.10 -2.77
C ALA A 181 25.56 23.56 -3.74
N LEU A 182 25.17 23.20 -4.96
CA LEU A 182 26.04 22.57 -5.95
C LEU A 182 27.03 23.54 -6.62
N TRP A 183 26.93 24.84 -6.34
CA TRP A 183 27.91 25.85 -6.73
C TRP A 183 29.25 25.75 -5.99
N TRP A 184 29.29 25.01 -4.86
CA TRP A 184 30.45 24.91 -3.99
C TRP A 184 31.73 24.58 -4.75
N ASP A 185 32.82 25.28 -4.40
CA ASP A 185 34.15 25.09 -4.97
C ASP A 185 34.14 25.03 -6.51
N ASN A 186 33.58 26.09 -7.10
CA ASN A 186 33.40 26.22 -8.55
C ASN A 186 32.65 25.04 -9.19
N GLY A 187 31.72 24.43 -8.45
CA GLY A 187 30.92 23.31 -8.92
C GLY A 187 31.64 21.96 -8.86
N TYR A 188 32.44 21.70 -7.82
CA TYR A 188 33.14 20.43 -7.61
C TYR A 188 32.23 19.20 -7.79
N ALA A 189 30.99 19.27 -7.28
CA ALA A 189 30.03 18.17 -7.39
C ALA A 189 29.70 17.80 -8.85
N PHE A 190 29.76 18.74 -9.80
CA PHE A 190 29.55 18.45 -11.22
C PHE A 190 30.65 17.55 -11.77
N LYS A 191 31.92 17.87 -11.46
CA LYS A 191 33.06 17.07 -11.87
C LYS A 191 32.99 15.67 -11.27
N LEU A 192 32.69 15.60 -9.96
CA LEU A 192 32.55 14.33 -9.26
C LEU A 192 31.45 13.45 -9.90
N ALA A 193 30.30 14.03 -10.23
CA ALA A 193 29.19 13.33 -10.88
C ALA A 193 29.54 12.90 -12.31
N ASP A 194 30.09 13.79 -13.13
CA ASP A 194 30.43 13.49 -14.54
C ASP A 194 31.44 12.34 -14.65
N GLU A 195 32.41 12.28 -13.74
CA GLU A 195 33.46 11.27 -13.74
C GLU A 195 33.02 9.89 -13.20
N ASN A 196 32.02 9.85 -12.32
CA ASN A 196 31.73 8.64 -11.53
C ASN A 196 30.32 8.09 -11.70
N LEU A 197 29.32 8.91 -12.03
CA LEU A 197 27.91 8.51 -11.97
C LEU A 197 27.60 7.31 -12.89
N SER A 198 28.13 7.31 -14.12
CA SER A 198 27.92 6.21 -15.07
C SER A 198 28.64 4.92 -14.71
N LYS A 199 29.57 4.95 -13.75
CA LYS A 199 30.33 3.80 -13.25
C LYS A 199 29.66 3.12 -12.06
N LEU A 200 28.61 3.74 -11.49
CA LEU A 200 27.93 3.19 -10.33
C LEU A 200 27.06 2.00 -10.74
N ASN A 201 27.27 0.87 -10.06
CA ASN A 201 26.40 -0.30 -10.17
C ASN A 201 25.32 -0.21 -9.08
N LEU A 202 24.16 0.31 -9.47
CA LEU A 202 23.03 0.60 -8.57
C LEU A 202 21.87 -0.35 -8.84
N THR A 203 21.05 -0.56 -7.82
CA THR A 203 19.82 -1.34 -7.92
C THR A 203 18.78 -0.67 -7.03
N ASP A 204 17.68 -0.25 -7.65
CA ASP A 204 16.50 0.35 -7.02
C ASP A 204 16.78 1.60 -6.16
N ILE A 205 17.86 2.34 -6.43
CA ILE A 205 18.18 3.56 -5.67
C ILE A 205 17.27 4.69 -6.14
N THR A 206 16.63 5.40 -5.22
CA THR A 206 15.81 6.57 -5.56
C THR A 206 16.50 7.88 -5.18
N MET A 207 16.40 8.90 -6.03
CA MET A 207 16.85 10.26 -5.70
C MET A 207 15.82 11.31 -6.09
N LEU A 208 15.42 12.16 -5.15
CA LEU A 208 14.67 13.39 -5.46
C LEU A 208 15.56 14.61 -5.20
N MET A 209 15.80 15.40 -6.24
CA MET A 209 16.41 16.71 -6.13
C MET A 209 15.35 17.79 -6.41
N THR A 210 15.22 18.76 -5.52
CA THR A 210 14.27 19.84 -5.68
C THR A 210 14.97 21.19 -5.67
N GLY A 211 14.48 22.15 -6.45
CA GLY A 211 15.01 23.51 -6.48
C GLY A 211 13.96 24.58 -6.68
N ARG A 212 14.34 25.83 -6.42
CA ARG A 212 13.53 26.99 -6.82
C ARG A 212 13.60 27.21 -8.32
N GLU A 213 12.50 27.60 -8.96
CA GLU A 213 12.50 27.90 -10.39
C GLU A 213 13.39 29.10 -10.78
N GLY A 214 13.73 29.18 -12.07
CA GLY A 214 14.40 30.34 -12.66
C GLY A 214 15.87 30.52 -12.25
N PRO A 215 16.36 31.78 -12.12
CA PRO A 215 17.77 32.06 -11.84
C PRO A 215 18.31 31.43 -10.56
N ALA A 216 17.45 31.17 -9.57
CA ALA A 216 17.83 30.51 -8.33
C ALA A 216 18.28 29.06 -8.54
N ALA A 217 17.59 28.27 -9.37
CA ALA A 217 18.05 26.93 -9.72
C ALA A 217 19.39 26.94 -10.45
N VAL A 218 19.63 27.95 -11.29
CA VAL A 218 20.91 28.11 -12.00
C VAL A 218 22.02 28.44 -11.02
N SER A 219 21.81 29.42 -10.12
CA SER A 219 22.82 29.82 -9.14
C SER A 219 23.11 28.72 -8.12
N MET A 220 22.11 27.91 -7.77
CA MET A 220 22.30 26.73 -6.92
C MET A 220 22.96 25.56 -7.65
N GLY A 221 23.10 25.63 -8.98
CA GLY A 221 23.75 24.59 -9.78
C GLY A 221 22.84 23.42 -10.17
N ILE A 222 21.54 23.51 -9.85
CA ILE A 222 20.56 22.42 -10.01
C ILE A 222 20.34 22.10 -11.48
N VAL A 223 20.22 23.13 -12.34
CA VAL A 223 20.02 22.95 -13.79
C VAL A 223 21.19 22.19 -14.43
N LYS A 224 22.42 22.52 -14.01
CA LYS A 224 23.63 21.86 -14.52
C LYS A 224 23.71 20.40 -14.06
N MET A 225 23.42 20.13 -12.79
CA MET A 225 23.40 18.76 -12.28
C MET A 225 22.28 17.92 -12.91
N ASP A 226 21.09 18.48 -13.08
CA ASP A 226 19.97 17.83 -13.78
C ASP A 226 20.38 17.42 -15.20
N SER A 227 21.19 18.24 -15.87
CA SER A 227 21.72 17.93 -17.20
C SER A 227 22.73 16.77 -17.17
N ILE A 228 23.58 16.69 -16.15
CA ILE A 228 24.52 15.58 -15.94
C ILE A 228 23.75 14.29 -15.63
N LEU A 229 22.73 14.34 -14.76
CA LEU A 229 21.89 13.18 -14.43
C LEU A 229 21.21 12.61 -15.68
N LYS A 230 20.63 13.46 -16.54
CA LYS A 230 20.04 13.03 -17.82
C LYS A 230 21.02 12.31 -18.75
N GLN A 231 22.29 12.68 -18.70
CA GLN A 231 23.32 12.13 -19.58
C GLN A 231 24.03 10.90 -19.01
N LYS A 232 24.13 10.80 -17.68
CA LYS A 232 25.09 9.90 -17.00
C LYS A 232 24.47 9.02 -15.93
N ALA A 233 23.20 9.22 -15.54
CA ALA A 233 22.58 8.39 -14.51
C ALA A 233 22.52 6.91 -14.95
N PRO A 234 22.98 5.97 -14.10
CA PRO A 234 22.90 4.55 -14.41
C PRO A 234 21.46 4.06 -14.30
N ALA A 235 21.14 2.93 -14.95
CA ALA A 235 19.79 2.39 -14.99
C ALA A 235 19.17 2.11 -13.61
N GLY A 236 19.99 1.73 -12.62
CA GLY A 236 19.55 1.47 -11.24
C GLY A 236 19.39 2.73 -10.37
N LEU A 237 19.51 3.93 -10.94
CA LEU A 237 19.19 5.20 -10.28
C LEU A 237 17.86 5.74 -10.82
N HIS A 238 16.81 5.59 -10.04
CA HIS A 238 15.52 6.22 -10.29
C HIS A 238 15.55 7.63 -9.70
N TRP A 239 15.81 8.62 -10.55
CA TRP A 239 15.92 10.00 -10.10
C TRP A 239 14.83 10.89 -10.68
N LYS A 240 14.53 11.97 -9.95
CA LYS A 240 13.66 13.04 -10.41
C LYS A 240 14.16 14.39 -9.92
N THR A 241 14.16 15.36 -10.82
CA THR A 241 14.36 16.77 -10.48
C THR A 241 13.01 17.49 -10.52
N MET A 242 12.67 18.25 -9.48
CA MET A 242 11.47 19.09 -9.44
C MET A 242 11.85 20.55 -9.17
N TYR A 243 11.16 21.47 -9.83
CA TYR A 243 11.30 22.90 -9.60
C TYR A 243 9.98 23.47 -9.07
N TYR A 244 10.07 24.45 -8.18
CA TYR A 244 8.91 25.09 -7.58
C TYR A 244 8.97 26.61 -7.73
N GLN A 245 7.82 27.18 -8.09
CA GLN A 245 7.56 28.62 -8.09
C GLN A 245 7.21 29.10 -6.67
N ASP A 246 7.44 30.38 -6.41
CA ASP A 246 7.06 31.06 -5.17
C ASP A 246 7.62 30.44 -3.88
N GLU A 247 8.75 29.73 -3.98
CA GLU A 247 9.46 29.15 -2.84
C GLU A 247 10.74 29.93 -2.50
N THR A 248 11.06 29.98 -1.22
CA THR A 248 12.32 30.47 -0.68
C THR A 248 13.30 29.32 -0.46
N HIS A 249 14.58 29.63 -0.27
CA HIS A 249 15.60 28.60 -0.02
C HIS A 249 15.24 27.68 1.17
N ASN A 250 14.69 28.25 2.24
CA ASN A 250 14.32 27.48 3.43
C ASN A 250 12.98 26.75 3.27
N SER A 251 11.99 27.32 2.57
CA SER A 251 10.70 26.64 2.40
C SER A 251 10.78 25.38 1.53
N MET A 252 11.83 25.27 0.71
CA MET A 252 12.16 24.03 -0.02
C MET A 252 12.28 22.81 0.90
N ILE A 253 12.69 22.97 2.17
CA ILE A 253 12.76 21.88 3.16
C ILE A 253 11.43 21.10 3.19
N PHE A 254 10.31 21.81 3.29
CA PHE A 254 8.98 21.22 3.32
C PHE A 254 8.67 20.49 2.01
N ARG A 255 8.87 21.15 0.87
CA ARG A 255 8.58 20.59 -0.47
C ARG A 255 9.34 19.30 -0.72
N THR A 256 10.65 19.30 -0.46
CA THR A 256 11.50 18.13 -0.66
C THR A 256 11.10 16.96 0.22
N LEU A 257 10.78 17.20 1.49
CA LEU A 257 10.35 16.11 2.39
C LEU A 257 9.00 15.55 1.98
N TYR A 258 8.03 16.42 1.69
CA TYR A 258 6.68 15.99 1.30
C TYR A 258 6.69 15.18 -0.01
N ASP A 259 7.27 15.73 -1.08
CA ASP A 259 7.28 15.07 -2.38
C ASP A 259 8.35 13.96 -2.44
N GLY A 260 9.43 14.10 -1.69
CA GLY A 260 10.55 13.15 -1.63
C GLY A 260 10.21 11.85 -0.93
N LEU A 261 9.53 11.92 0.21
CA LEU A 261 9.06 10.72 0.88
C LEU A 261 7.99 10.01 0.03
N LYS A 262 7.07 10.75 -0.60
CA LYS A 262 6.11 10.16 -1.55
C LYS A 262 6.77 9.51 -2.77
N TYR A 263 7.85 10.10 -3.28
CA TYR A 263 8.62 9.51 -4.38
C TYR A 263 9.39 8.28 -3.93
N THR A 264 9.99 8.33 -2.74
CA THR A 264 10.72 7.21 -2.11
C THR A 264 9.83 5.98 -1.95
N TYR A 265 8.59 6.17 -1.49
CA TYR A 265 7.62 5.11 -1.26
C TYR A 265 6.55 5.03 -2.36
N TYR A 266 6.86 5.51 -3.56
CA TYR A 266 5.91 5.41 -4.67
C TYR A 266 5.52 3.93 -4.89
N GLY A 267 4.21 3.67 -4.98
CA GLY A 267 3.65 2.32 -5.09
C GLY A 267 3.34 1.64 -3.75
N TYR A 268 3.76 2.22 -2.62
CA TYR A 268 3.32 1.76 -1.30
C TYR A 268 1.81 1.96 -1.13
N SER A 269 1.15 0.93 -0.58
CA SER A 269 -0.22 1.00 -0.10
C SER A 269 -0.34 0.22 1.21
N LYS A 270 -1.10 0.76 2.16
CA LYS A 270 -1.48 0.05 3.39
C LYS A 270 -2.49 -1.05 3.11
N GLU A 271 -3.43 -0.75 2.21
CA GLU A 271 -4.47 -1.69 1.81
C GLU A 271 -3.95 -2.55 0.66
N PRO A 272 -4.26 -3.87 0.67
CA PRO A 272 -4.03 -4.70 -0.48
C PRO A 272 -4.83 -4.17 -1.68
N PHE A 273 -4.28 -4.31 -2.89
CA PHE A 273 -5.10 -4.11 -4.09
C PHE A 273 -6.15 -5.22 -4.19
N GLU A 274 -7.29 -4.89 -4.79
CA GLU A 274 -8.39 -5.84 -4.99
C GLU A 274 -8.73 -5.94 -6.48
N PHE A 275 -9.19 -7.11 -6.90
CA PHE A 275 -9.66 -7.31 -8.27
C PHE A 275 -10.73 -8.39 -8.35
N HIS A 276 -11.64 -8.24 -9.31
CA HIS A 276 -12.76 -9.16 -9.50
C HIS A 276 -13.04 -9.42 -10.99
N PRO A 277 -13.39 -10.65 -11.38
CA PRO A 277 -13.45 -11.86 -10.53
C PRO A 277 -12.06 -12.30 -10.05
N GLU A 278 -11.97 -12.91 -8.86
CA GLU A 278 -10.69 -13.40 -8.32
C GLU A 278 -10.28 -14.76 -8.89
N ASN A 279 -11.24 -15.60 -9.26
CA ASN A 279 -11.01 -16.92 -9.83
C ASN A 279 -12.17 -17.31 -10.75
N GLY A 280 -12.05 -18.40 -11.52
CA GLY A 280 -13.22 -18.88 -12.23
C GLY A 280 -13.02 -19.99 -13.24
N ILE A 281 -14.13 -20.37 -13.85
CA ILE A 281 -14.18 -21.19 -15.05
C ILE A 281 -14.39 -20.27 -16.25
N MET A 282 -13.55 -20.42 -17.27
CA MET A 282 -13.67 -19.74 -18.55
C MET A 282 -14.06 -20.74 -19.64
N LEU A 283 -14.97 -20.32 -20.52
CA LEU A 283 -15.24 -20.98 -21.78
C LEU A 283 -14.11 -20.64 -22.78
N ASN A 284 -13.73 -21.62 -23.59
CA ASN A 284 -12.76 -21.40 -24.66
C ASN A 284 -13.25 -20.29 -25.60
N ASN A 285 -12.37 -19.36 -25.95
CA ASN A 285 -12.63 -18.23 -26.84
C ASN A 285 -13.74 -17.26 -26.38
N LYS A 286 -14.12 -17.26 -25.09
CA LYS A 286 -15.03 -16.26 -24.53
C LYS A 286 -14.30 -15.44 -23.47
N PRO A 287 -13.83 -14.22 -23.81
CA PRO A 287 -13.05 -13.40 -22.89
C PRO A 287 -13.83 -13.01 -21.63
N ILE A 288 -13.10 -12.70 -20.57
CA ILE A 288 -13.66 -12.08 -19.36
C ILE A 288 -12.92 -10.79 -19.04
N LYS A 289 -13.63 -9.83 -18.45
CA LYS A 289 -13.06 -8.60 -17.92
C LYS A 289 -12.78 -8.76 -16.43
N ILE A 290 -11.58 -8.37 -16.02
CA ILE A 290 -11.17 -8.23 -14.62
C ILE A 290 -11.08 -6.73 -14.32
N ASN A 291 -11.76 -6.30 -13.26
CA ASN A 291 -11.72 -4.93 -12.77
C ASN A 291 -10.87 -4.86 -11.50
N PHE A 292 -10.05 -3.83 -11.38
CA PHE A 292 -9.16 -3.60 -10.24
C PHE A 292 -9.65 -2.39 -9.43
N ASN A 293 -9.60 -2.49 -8.11
CA ASN A 293 -9.93 -1.42 -7.18
C ASN A 293 -8.68 -0.92 -6.43
N GLY A 294 -8.75 0.30 -5.91
CA GLY A 294 -7.65 0.96 -5.20
C GLY A 294 -7.03 2.13 -5.98
N ASP A 295 -6.96 3.30 -5.35
CA ASP A 295 -6.47 4.55 -6.00
C ASP A 295 -4.97 4.79 -5.84
N LEU A 296 -4.34 4.13 -4.88
CA LEU A 296 -2.93 4.35 -4.54
C LEU A 296 -1.98 3.39 -5.25
N VAL A 297 -2.52 2.36 -5.90
CA VAL A 297 -1.74 1.33 -6.59
C VAL A 297 -1.57 1.75 -8.04
N LYS A 298 -0.33 2.10 -8.41
CA LYS A 298 -0.06 2.82 -9.67
C LYS A 298 0.63 2.00 -10.73
N ASP A 299 1.43 1.00 -10.34
CA ASP A 299 2.15 0.13 -11.26
C ASP A 299 1.74 -1.34 -11.02
N LEU A 300 0.67 -1.76 -11.68
CA LEU A 300 0.14 -3.13 -11.62
C LEU A 300 0.65 -3.92 -12.83
N ARG A 301 1.58 -4.85 -12.59
CA ARG A 301 2.16 -5.75 -13.60
C ARG A 301 1.53 -7.12 -13.51
N TYR A 302 1.43 -7.82 -14.64
CA TYR A 302 0.89 -9.17 -14.63
C TYR A 302 1.54 -10.11 -15.64
N THR A 303 1.34 -11.41 -15.39
CA THR A 303 1.67 -12.53 -16.28
C THR A 303 0.50 -13.51 -16.28
N THR A 304 0.25 -14.20 -17.38
CA THR A 304 -0.89 -15.13 -17.54
C THR A 304 -0.50 -16.61 -17.54
N ASP A 305 0.80 -16.89 -17.52
CA ASP A 305 1.41 -18.21 -17.57
C ASP A 305 1.88 -18.70 -16.19
N GLY A 306 1.69 -17.90 -15.13
CA GLY A 306 2.15 -18.20 -13.78
C GLY A 306 3.61 -17.85 -13.50
N SER A 307 4.33 -17.20 -14.42
CA SER A 307 5.67 -16.67 -14.17
C SER A 307 5.62 -15.42 -13.27
N GLN A 308 6.72 -15.08 -12.58
CA GLN A 308 6.74 -13.88 -11.72
C GLN A 308 6.76 -12.59 -12.57
N PRO A 309 5.86 -11.63 -12.32
CA PRO A 309 5.91 -10.34 -13.02
C PRO A 309 7.18 -9.58 -12.70
N THR A 310 7.73 -8.91 -13.72
CA THR A 310 8.87 -7.99 -13.62
C THR A 310 8.46 -6.60 -14.08
N ALA A 311 9.34 -5.61 -13.95
CA ALA A 311 9.08 -4.27 -14.49
C ALA A 311 8.86 -4.25 -16.02
N ALA A 312 9.32 -5.28 -16.74
CA ALA A 312 9.12 -5.46 -18.18
C ALA A 312 7.81 -6.18 -18.52
N SER A 313 7.12 -6.77 -17.53
CA SER A 313 5.84 -7.45 -17.75
C SER A 313 4.74 -6.45 -18.16
N ALA A 314 3.66 -6.99 -18.71
CA ALA A 314 2.52 -6.19 -19.16
C ALA A 314 1.92 -5.37 -18.01
N LEU A 315 1.57 -4.13 -18.30
CA LEU A 315 0.95 -3.19 -17.37
C LEU A 315 -0.58 -3.29 -17.47
N ILE A 316 -1.26 -3.27 -16.33
CA ILE A 316 -2.72 -3.11 -16.25
C ILE A 316 -3.04 -1.62 -16.40
N ILE A 317 -3.83 -1.29 -17.42
CA ILE A 317 -4.17 0.08 -17.78
C ILE A 317 -5.64 0.33 -17.44
N ASN A 318 -5.96 1.55 -16.98
CA ASN A 318 -7.33 1.96 -16.65
C ASN A 318 -8.05 1.02 -15.67
N LYS A 319 -7.29 0.40 -14.76
CA LYS A 319 -7.81 -0.55 -13.74
C LYS A 319 -8.62 -1.72 -14.34
N THR A 320 -8.30 -2.13 -15.57
CA THR A 320 -9.01 -3.24 -16.22
C THR A 320 -8.03 -4.15 -16.97
N LEU A 321 -8.35 -5.44 -17.00
CA LEU A 321 -7.64 -6.45 -17.78
C LEU A 321 -8.65 -7.37 -18.47
N THR A 322 -8.51 -7.58 -19.77
CA THR A 322 -9.31 -8.57 -20.50
C THR A 322 -8.51 -9.85 -20.68
N LEU A 323 -8.93 -10.94 -20.04
CA LEU A 323 -8.36 -12.26 -20.26
C LEU A 323 -9.05 -12.92 -21.46
N GLN A 324 -8.26 -13.28 -22.47
CA GLN A 324 -8.76 -13.88 -23.72
C GLN A 324 -9.00 -15.39 -23.60
N GLN A 325 -8.30 -16.05 -22.68
CA GLN A 325 -8.29 -17.49 -22.50
C GLN A 325 -7.99 -17.85 -21.04
N PRO A 326 -8.30 -19.09 -20.60
CA PRO A 326 -7.89 -19.60 -19.29
C PRO A 326 -6.41 -19.32 -19.01
N ALA A 327 -6.11 -18.90 -17.79
CA ALA A 327 -4.80 -18.39 -17.40
C ALA A 327 -4.53 -18.60 -15.91
N LYS A 328 -3.25 -18.77 -15.57
CA LYS A 328 -2.76 -18.62 -14.20
C LYS A 328 -2.18 -17.22 -14.07
N LEU A 329 -2.98 -16.32 -13.53
CA LEU A 329 -2.65 -14.91 -13.43
C LEU A 329 -1.84 -14.67 -12.16
N ILE A 330 -0.66 -14.05 -12.30
CA ILE A 330 0.04 -13.42 -11.17
C ILE A 330 0.02 -11.92 -11.40
N ILE A 331 -0.51 -11.16 -10.44
CA ILE A 331 -0.51 -9.71 -10.46
C ILE A 331 0.42 -9.20 -9.37
N LYS A 332 1.27 -8.25 -9.73
CA LYS A 332 2.21 -7.61 -8.80
C LYS A 332 2.04 -6.09 -8.87
N ALA A 333 1.72 -5.48 -7.74
CA ALA A 333 1.83 -4.05 -7.52
C ALA A 333 3.28 -3.72 -7.20
N MET A 334 3.96 -3.03 -8.11
CA MET A 334 5.36 -2.65 -7.97
C MET A 334 5.49 -1.34 -7.19
N SER A 335 6.52 -1.27 -6.36
CA SER A 335 6.90 -0.08 -5.62
C SER A 335 8.37 0.27 -5.85
N ASN A 336 8.74 1.51 -5.57
CA ASN A 336 10.14 1.95 -5.63
C ASN A 336 11.02 1.30 -4.55
N ARG A 337 10.42 0.61 -3.58
CA ARG A 337 11.09 -0.13 -2.52
C ARG A 337 10.58 -1.56 -2.53
N PRO A 338 11.26 -2.51 -3.20
CA PRO A 338 10.73 -3.85 -3.47
C PRO A 338 10.18 -4.61 -2.26
N GLY A 339 10.64 -4.27 -1.04
CA GLY A 339 10.06 -4.80 0.21
C GLY A 339 8.60 -4.42 0.49
N TYR A 340 8.02 -3.49 -0.28
CA TYR A 340 6.61 -3.07 -0.21
C TYR A 340 5.78 -3.47 -1.42
N ASP A 341 6.35 -4.26 -2.35
CA ASP A 341 5.57 -4.81 -3.44
C ASP A 341 4.44 -5.68 -2.87
N GLN A 342 3.24 -5.57 -3.45
CA GLN A 342 2.13 -6.46 -3.14
C GLN A 342 1.92 -7.41 -4.30
N GLN A 343 1.47 -8.62 -4.01
CA GLN A 343 1.18 -9.63 -5.02
C GLN A 343 -0.06 -10.41 -4.66
N ASP A 344 -0.83 -10.75 -5.70
CA ASP A 344 -1.95 -11.67 -5.59
C ASP A 344 -2.03 -12.52 -6.87
N THR A 345 -2.78 -13.62 -6.79
CA THR A 345 -2.90 -14.62 -7.85
C THR A 345 -4.33 -14.99 -8.12
N ALA A 346 -4.64 -15.25 -9.38
CA ALA A 346 -5.93 -15.74 -9.81
C ALA A 346 -5.78 -16.95 -10.71
N ASN A 347 -6.69 -17.90 -10.58
CA ASN A 347 -6.73 -19.10 -11.41
C ASN A 347 -8.02 -19.15 -12.21
N PHE A 348 -7.88 -19.00 -13.53
CA PHE A 348 -8.98 -19.14 -14.49
C PHE A 348 -8.76 -20.41 -15.29
N ILE A 349 -9.62 -21.41 -15.06
CA ILE A 349 -9.48 -22.74 -15.66
C ILE A 349 -10.44 -22.90 -16.84
N ALA A 350 -10.04 -23.69 -17.83
CA ALA A 350 -10.93 -24.06 -18.92
C ALA A 350 -12.08 -24.91 -18.39
N GLY A 351 -13.29 -24.67 -18.89
CA GLY A 351 -14.44 -25.53 -18.63
C GLY A 351 -15.59 -25.28 -19.59
N THR A 352 -16.73 -25.87 -19.26
CA THR A 352 -17.96 -25.78 -20.05
C THR A 352 -19.06 -25.10 -19.26
N THR A 353 -20.07 -24.61 -19.97
CA THR A 353 -21.29 -24.09 -19.37
C THR A 353 -21.92 -25.17 -18.48
N LEU A 354 -22.22 -24.82 -17.24
CA LEU A 354 -22.86 -25.71 -16.30
C LEU A 354 -24.32 -25.91 -16.73
N ALA A 355 -24.74 -27.16 -16.93
CA ALA A 355 -26.09 -27.47 -17.36
C ALA A 355 -27.11 -27.16 -16.25
N ALA A 356 -28.22 -26.54 -16.63
CA ALA A 356 -29.33 -26.29 -15.72
C ALA A 356 -29.92 -27.59 -15.17
N LYS A 357 -30.43 -27.52 -13.95
CA LYS A 357 -31.18 -28.56 -13.27
C LYS A 357 -32.68 -28.32 -13.41
N PRO A 358 -33.51 -29.36 -13.28
CA PRO A 358 -34.95 -29.17 -13.09
C PRO A 358 -35.22 -28.32 -11.85
N GLN A 359 -36.29 -27.52 -11.88
CA GLN A 359 -36.78 -26.87 -10.67
C GLN A 359 -37.17 -27.94 -9.65
N THR A 360 -36.62 -27.84 -8.45
CA THR A 360 -36.92 -28.77 -7.36
C THR A 360 -38.34 -28.52 -6.86
N LYS A 361 -39.18 -29.56 -6.89
CA LYS A 361 -40.56 -29.49 -6.44
C LYS A 361 -40.63 -28.99 -4.99
N GLY A 362 -41.43 -27.95 -4.76
CA GLY A 362 -41.64 -27.34 -3.45
C GLY A 362 -40.73 -26.14 -3.15
N LEU A 363 -39.71 -25.85 -3.97
CA LEU A 363 -38.98 -24.58 -3.88
C LEU A 363 -39.75 -23.49 -4.62
N THR A 364 -40.02 -22.39 -3.93
CA THR A 364 -40.77 -21.24 -4.42
C THR A 364 -39.90 -19.99 -4.44
N PRO A 365 -40.11 -19.06 -5.39
CA PRO A 365 -39.32 -17.82 -5.46
C PRO A 365 -39.51 -16.96 -4.20
N GLY A 366 -38.60 -16.02 -3.98
CA GLY A 366 -38.69 -15.05 -2.89
C GLY A 366 -37.80 -15.34 -1.68
N GLY A 367 -36.71 -16.09 -1.86
CA GLY A 367 -35.72 -16.36 -0.81
C GLY A 367 -35.32 -17.83 -0.75
N TRP A 368 -34.09 -18.11 -0.29
CA TRP A 368 -33.63 -19.47 -0.04
C TRP A 368 -34.18 -20.04 1.27
N SER A 369 -34.02 -21.33 1.47
CA SER A 369 -34.26 -21.95 2.79
C SER A 369 -33.03 -21.71 3.67
N TYR A 370 -33.22 -21.44 4.96
CA TYR A 370 -32.13 -21.36 5.93
C TYR A 370 -32.23 -22.43 7.01
N ALA A 371 -31.06 -22.81 7.54
CA ALA A 371 -30.92 -23.65 8.72
C ALA A 371 -29.93 -22.99 9.69
N TYR A 372 -30.37 -22.77 10.93
CA TYR A 372 -29.63 -22.08 11.98
C TYR A 372 -29.07 -23.08 13.00
N TYR A 373 -27.84 -22.82 13.45
CA TYR A 373 -27.09 -23.64 14.40
C TYR A 373 -26.39 -22.73 15.40
N GLU A 374 -26.13 -23.25 16.59
CA GLU A 374 -25.33 -22.56 17.61
C GLU A 374 -24.10 -23.38 17.97
N GLY A 375 -22.99 -22.69 18.19
CA GLY A 375 -21.72 -23.31 18.56
C GLY A 375 -20.56 -22.34 18.49
N ASN A 376 -19.49 -22.67 19.20
CA ASN A 376 -18.27 -21.87 19.21
C ASN A 376 -17.27 -22.49 18.24
N TRP A 377 -17.05 -21.83 17.12
CA TRP A 377 -16.18 -22.30 16.05
C TRP A 377 -15.22 -21.22 15.58
N ASP A 378 -14.02 -21.65 15.18
CA ASP A 378 -13.03 -20.81 14.50
C ASP A 378 -13.04 -21.02 12.97
N ARG A 379 -13.81 -22.01 12.51
CA ARG A 379 -14.00 -22.43 11.11
C ARG A 379 -15.37 -23.07 10.94
N LEU A 380 -15.89 -23.12 9.72
CA LEU A 380 -17.18 -23.74 9.43
C LEU A 380 -17.26 -25.17 9.97
N PRO A 381 -18.32 -25.51 10.72
CA PRO A 381 -18.51 -26.87 11.23
C PRO A 381 -18.93 -27.84 10.13
N ASP A 382 -18.77 -29.12 10.40
CA ASP A 382 -19.40 -30.18 9.60
C ASP A 382 -20.91 -30.23 9.89
N PHE A 383 -21.68 -29.46 9.12
CA PHE A 383 -23.14 -29.36 9.29
C PHE A 383 -23.87 -30.70 9.18
N LYS A 384 -23.28 -31.74 8.57
CA LYS A 384 -23.88 -33.09 8.50
C LYS A 384 -23.93 -33.77 9.87
N LYS A 385 -23.09 -33.34 10.81
CA LYS A 385 -23.04 -33.85 12.19
C LYS A 385 -23.90 -33.04 13.16
N LEU A 386 -24.53 -31.95 12.69
CA LEU A 386 -25.31 -31.05 13.50
C LEU A 386 -26.81 -31.20 13.18
N LYS A 387 -27.64 -30.85 14.16
CA LYS A 387 -29.08 -30.70 13.96
C LYS A 387 -29.42 -29.20 13.99
N PRO A 388 -30.17 -28.67 13.01
CA PRO A 388 -30.56 -27.28 13.04
C PRO A 388 -31.50 -27.01 14.20
N LEU A 389 -31.30 -25.88 14.87
CA LEU A 389 -32.16 -25.41 15.96
C LEU A 389 -33.38 -24.65 15.44
N GLN A 390 -33.23 -24.01 14.28
CA GLN A 390 -34.30 -23.29 13.60
C GLN A 390 -34.11 -23.44 12.09
N THR A 391 -35.21 -23.54 11.36
CA THR A 391 -35.23 -23.55 9.90
C THR A 391 -36.35 -22.67 9.39
N GLY A 392 -36.22 -22.11 8.21
CA GLY A 392 -37.30 -21.36 7.56
C GLY A 392 -36.87 -20.84 6.20
N LYS A 393 -37.58 -19.85 5.70
CA LYS A 393 -37.26 -19.16 4.45
C LYS A 393 -36.56 -17.83 4.74
N ALA A 394 -35.41 -17.61 4.10
CA ALA A 394 -34.65 -16.37 4.14
C ALA A 394 -35.21 -15.40 3.09
N ASP A 395 -36.39 -14.86 3.38
CA ASP A 395 -37.10 -13.92 2.50
C ASP A 395 -36.72 -12.45 2.77
N LYS A 396 -37.54 -11.50 2.32
CA LYS A 396 -37.30 -10.05 2.50
C LYS A 396 -37.17 -9.61 3.96
N ASP A 397 -37.69 -10.39 4.91
CA ASP A 397 -37.69 -10.05 6.32
C ASP A 397 -36.53 -10.72 7.09
N PHE A 398 -35.79 -11.61 6.42
CA PHE A 398 -34.62 -12.27 6.96
C PHE A 398 -33.48 -11.30 7.21
N ASP A 399 -32.93 -11.36 8.42
CA ASP A 399 -31.82 -10.54 8.88
C ASP A 399 -31.04 -11.36 9.91
N LEU A 400 -29.72 -11.40 9.78
CA LEU A 400 -28.84 -12.09 10.73
C LEU A 400 -28.99 -11.53 12.15
N MET A 401 -29.33 -10.25 12.28
CA MET A 401 -29.60 -9.58 13.56
C MET A 401 -30.94 -9.96 14.19
N LYS A 402 -31.79 -10.73 13.49
CA LYS A 402 -33.04 -11.29 14.04
C LYS A 402 -32.92 -12.76 14.43
N LEU A 403 -31.75 -13.37 14.26
CA LEU A 403 -31.49 -14.74 14.70
C LEU A 403 -31.36 -14.79 16.23
N PRO A 404 -31.57 -15.96 16.87
CA PRO A 404 -31.54 -16.10 18.33
C PRO A 404 -30.24 -15.62 19.00
N LYS A 405 -29.10 -15.75 18.31
CA LYS A 405 -27.81 -15.19 18.73
C LYS A 405 -27.17 -14.41 17.60
N HIS A 406 -26.38 -13.41 17.99
CA HIS A 406 -25.58 -12.60 17.07
C HIS A 406 -24.09 -13.02 17.05
N GLU A 407 -23.71 -13.96 17.91
CA GLU A 407 -22.36 -14.50 18.04
C GLU A 407 -22.44 -16.01 18.31
N ASN A 408 -21.37 -16.74 18.02
CA ASN A 408 -21.27 -18.18 18.19
C ASN A 408 -22.46 -18.93 17.55
N PHE A 409 -22.74 -18.61 16.28
CA PHE A 409 -23.79 -19.23 15.50
C PHE A 409 -23.33 -19.55 14.09
N ALA A 410 -24.09 -20.40 13.40
CA ALA A 410 -23.89 -20.69 12.00
C ALA A 410 -25.23 -20.74 11.26
N CYS A 411 -25.19 -20.45 9.96
CA CYS A 411 -26.34 -20.48 9.07
C CYS A 411 -25.97 -21.20 7.77
N VAL A 412 -26.87 -22.04 7.28
CA VAL A 412 -26.78 -22.60 5.93
C VAL A 412 -27.94 -22.05 5.13
N LEU A 413 -27.67 -21.28 4.08
CA LEU A 413 -28.66 -20.88 3.07
C LEU A 413 -28.61 -21.90 1.93
N SER A 414 -29.77 -22.42 1.51
CA SER A 414 -29.84 -23.47 0.50
C SER A 414 -31.13 -23.45 -0.31
N GLY A 415 -31.02 -23.86 -1.58
CA GLY A 415 -32.15 -23.91 -2.50
C GLY A 415 -31.68 -23.96 -3.94
N GLN A 416 -32.35 -23.21 -4.81
CA GLN A 416 -31.93 -23.00 -6.19
C GLN A 416 -31.82 -21.50 -6.50
N ILE A 417 -30.98 -21.18 -7.48
CA ILE A 417 -30.99 -19.90 -8.19
C ILE A 417 -31.55 -20.09 -9.60
N GLU A 418 -32.23 -19.09 -10.12
CA GLU A 418 -32.68 -19.05 -11.51
C GLU A 418 -31.76 -18.15 -12.35
N ALA A 419 -30.94 -18.76 -13.22
CA ALA A 419 -30.19 -18.08 -14.26
C ALA A 419 -31.13 -17.77 -15.43
N ARG A 420 -31.50 -16.49 -15.59
CA ARG A 420 -32.47 -16.04 -16.62
C ARG A 420 -31.93 -16.05 -18.04
N SER A 421 -30.61 -15.98 -18.17
CA SER A 421 -29.86 -16.00 -19.42
C SER A 421 -28.69 -16.97 -19.31
N GLU A 422 -28.22 -17.48 -20.44
CA GLU A 422 -26.98 -18.26 -20.48
C GLU A 422 -25.79 -17.32 -20.58
N GLY A 423 -24.74 -17.59 -19.81
CA GLY A 423 -23.50 -16.84 -19.92
C GLY A 423 -22.67 -16.86 -18.65
N TYR A 424 -21.75 -15.89 -18.54
CA TYR A 424 -20.93 -15.75 -17.34
C TYR A 424 -21.72 -15.09 -16.24
N TYR A 425 -21.74 -15.75 -15.09
CA TYR A 425 -22.18 -15.18 -13.83
C TYR A 425 -20.95 -15.00 -12.94
N ILE A 426 -20.82 -13.86 -12.29
CA ILE A 426 -19.80 -13.63 -11.27
C ILE A 426 -20.50 -13.63 -9.93
N PHE A 427 -20.20 -14.60 -9.06
CA PHE A 427 -20.73 -14.60 -7.70
C PHE A 427 -19.74 -13.89 -6.79
N GLY A 428 -20.24 -13.05 -5.88
CA GLY A 428 -19.47 -12.35 -4.87
C GLY A 428 -20.00 -12.63 -3.47
N ILE A 429 -19.12 -12.90 -2.51
CA ILE A 429 -19.49 -13.00 -1.09
C ILE A 429 -18.60 -12.08 -0.25
N ASP A 430 -19.19 -11.40 0.72
CA ASP A 430 -18.47 -10.72 1.78
C ASP A 430 -19.09 -11.11 3.12
N SER A 431 -18.27 -11.64 4.02
CA SER A 431 -18.69 -12.16 5.31
C SER A 431 -17.81 -11.64 6.44
N ASP A 432 -18.40 -11.51 7.61
CA ASP A 432 -17.64 -11.36 8.86
C ASP A 432 -17.55 -12.75 9.52
N ASP A 433 -16.33 -13.24 9.70
CA ASP A 433 -15.96 -14.66 9.87
C ASP A 433 -16.34 -15.56 8.66
N GLY A 434 -16.30 -16.89 8.82
CA GLY A 434 -16.16 -17.80 7.68
C GLY A 434 -17.41 -18.03 6.84
N SER A 435 -17.23 -18.13 5.52
CA SER A 435 -18.26 -18.56 4.58
C SER A 435 -17.74 -19.45 3.42
N LYS A 436 -18.61 -20.31 2.86
CA LYS A 436 -18.33 -21.13 1.68
C LYS A 436 -19.53 -21.15 0.72
N LEU A 437 -19.30 -20.78 -0.54
CA LEU A 437 -20.32 -20.76 -1.57
C LEU A 437 -20.19 -21.96 -2.52
N TYR A 438 -21.31 -22.64 -2.76
CA TYR A 438 -21.42 -23.76 -3.67
C TYR A 438 -22.54 -23.53 -4.70
N ILE A 439 -22.25 -23.88 -5.96
CA ILE A 439 -23.24 -23.97 -7.04
C ILE A 439 -23.15 -25.36 -7.68
N ASP A 440 -24.27 -26.09 -7.75
CA ASP A 440 -24.35 -27.49 -8.19
C ASP A 440 -23.24 -28.37 -7.56
N ASP A 441 -23.13 -28.29 -6.23
CA ASP A 441 -22.16 -29.03 -5.41
C ASP A 441 -20.67 -28.68 -5.68
N LYS A 442 -20.39 -27.74 -6.58
CA LYS A 442 -19.04 -27.20 -6.80
C LYS A 442 -18.77 -26.07 -5.82
N LEU A 443 -17.73 -26.21 -5.01
CA LEU A 443 -17.19 -25.13 -4.19
C LEU A 443 -16.62 -24.05 -5.11
N LEU A 444 -17.21 -22.86 -5.09
CA LEU A 444 -16.75 -21.72 -5.88
C LEU A 444 -15.84 -20.81 -5.05
N ILE A 445 -16.25 -20.51 -3.82
CA ILE A 445 -15.54 -19.59 -2.94
C ILE A 445 -15.39 -20.25 -1.56
N ASP A 446 -14.15 -20.31 -1.09
CA ASP A 446 -13.80 -20.69 0.28
C ASP A 446 -13.22 -19.47 0.99
N TYR A 447 -14.06 -18.84 1.82
CA TYR A 447 -13.68 -17.71 2.66
C TYR A 447 -13.85 -18.09 4.13
N ASP A 448 -13.33 -19.24 4.53
CA ASP A 448 -13.48 -19.80 5.88
C ASP A 448 -12.40 -19.31 6.87
N GLY A 449 -12.75 -19.28 8.15
CA GLY A 449 -11.90 -18.79 9.24
C GLY A 449 -12.29 -17.42 9.76
N LEU A 450 -11.61 -16.98 10.82
CA LEU A 450 -11.86 -15.69 11.46
C LEU A 450 -11.27 -14.54 10.63
N HIS A 451 -12.12 -13.58 10.27
CA HIS A 451 -11.75 -12.37 9.53
C HIS A 451 -12.87 -11.33 9.63
N ARG A 452 -12.57 -10.09 9.24
CA ARG A 452 -13.58 -9.02 9.17
C ARG A 452 -14.20 -8.94 7.78
N SER A 453 -15.48 -8.58 7.72
CA SER A 453 -16.11 -8.15 6.47
C SER A 453 -15.47 -6.87 5.94
N GLY A 454 -15.52 -6.68 4.62
CA GLY A 454 -15.02 -5.48 3.94
C GLY A 454 -14.46 -5.78 2.56
N ASN A 455 -14.06 -7.03 2.32
CA ASN A 455 -13.36 -7.45 1.10
C ASN A 455 -14.16 -8.59 0.46
N PHE A 456 -14.74 -8.32 -0.72
CA PHE A 456 -15.48 -9.33 -1.45
C PHE A 456 -14.55 -10.43 -1.97
N LYS A 457 -15.00 -11.67 -1.87
CA LYS A 457 -14.47 -12.80 -2.63
C LYS A 457 -15.33 -13.07 -3.83
N SER A 458 -14.74 -13.39 -4.97
CA SER A 458 -15.51 -13.54 -6.21
C SER A 458 -15.06 -14.67 -7.14
N TYR A 459 -16.03 -15.27 -7.83
CA TYR A 459 -15.80 -16.38 -8.75
C TYR A 459 -16.67 -16.25 -10.01
N VAL A 460 -16.05 -16.34 -11.19
CA VAL A 460 -16.78 -16.38 -12.47
C VAL A 460 -17.11 -17.82 -12.87
N LEU A 461 -18.36 -18.07 -13.26
CA LEU A 461 -18.89 -19.38 -13.62
C LEU A 461 -19.83 -19.26 -14.82
N PRO A 462 -19.64 -20.02 -15.91
CA PRO A 462 -20.59 -20.07 -17.01
C PRO A 462 -21.79 -20.95 -16.65
N LEU A 463 -22.99 -20.39 -16.68
CA LEU A 463 -24.26 -21.08 -16.38
C LEU A 463 -25.15 -21.12 -17.63
N ALA A 464 -25.84 -22.25 -17.82
CA ALA A 464 -26.93 -22.33 -18.77
C ALA A 464 -28.16 -21.61 -18.21
N LYS A 465 -29.07 -21.18 -19.09
CA LYS A 465 -30.36 -20.66 -18.65
C LYS A 465 -31.14 -21.76 -17.90
N GLY A 466 -31.65 -21.46 -16.70
CA GLY A 466 -32.47 -22.35 -15.89
C GLY A 466 -32.06 -22.37 -14.42
N PHE A 467 -32.41 -23.44 -13.70
CA PHE A 467 -32.16 -23.54 -12.27
C PHE A 467 -30.80 -24.17 -11.96
N HIS A 468 -30.12 -23.66 -10.93
CA HIS A 468 -28.90 -24.26 -10.39
C HIS A 468 -29.03 -24.40 -8.88
N ASN A 469 -28.53 -25.49 -8.31
CA ASN A 469 -28.55 -25.69 -6.87
C ASN A 469 -27.60 -24.69 -6.22
N PHE A 470 -28.07 -24.06 -5.15
CA PHE A 470 -27.34 -23.07 -4.37
C PHE A 470 -27.17 -23.54 -2.94
N ARG A 471 -25.97 -23.36 -2.41
CA ARG A 471 -25.69 -23.51 -0.98
C ARG A 471 -24.63 -22.50 -0.54
N LEU A 472 -24.89 -21.82 0.57
CA LEU A 472 -23.94 -20.96 1.25
C LEU A 472 -23.89 -21.33 2.71
N ASP A 473 -22.69 -21.72 3.16
CA ASP A 473 -22.41 -22.02 4.55
C ASP A 473 -21.76 -20.79 5.19
N TYR A 474 -22.19 -20.41 6.39
CA TYR A 474 -21.71 -19.23 7.12
C TYR A 474 -21.59 -19.52 8.62
N PHE A 475 -20.57 -18.99 9.29
CA PHE A 475 -20.53 -18.93 10.75
C PHE A 475 -20.09 -17.55 11.24
N LYS A 476 -20.49 -17.24 12.47
CA LYS A 476 -20.10 -16.04 13.20
C LYS A 476 -19.54 -16.41 14.57
N LYS A 477 -18.35 -15.91 14.90
CA LYS A 477 -17.74 -16.07 16.23
C LYS A 477 -18.08 -14.91 17.16
N THR A 478 -17.62 -13.70 16.86
CA THR A 478 -17.75 -12.52 17.74
C THR A 478 -17.87 -11.22 16.94
N GLY A 479 -18.65 -10.25 17.39
CA GLY A 479 -18.91 -8.99 16.69
C GLY A 479 -20.21 -9.02 15.87
N THR A 480 -20.45 -7.97 15.09
CA THR A 480 -21.69 -7.82 14.31
C THR A 480 -21.70 -8.72 13.08
N PRO A 481 -22.63 -9.67 12.94
CA PRO A 481 -22.68 -10.54 11.77
C PRO A 481 -22.95 -9.74 10.49
N THR A 482 -22.12 -10.01 9.48
CA THR A 482 -22.27 -9.45 8.13
C THR A 482 -22.19 -10.61 7.14
N LEU A 483 -23.14 -10.66 6.20
CA LEU A 483 -23.12 -11.57 5.07
C LEU A 483 -23.80 -10.89 3.88
N ARG A 484 -23.04 -10.64 2.83
CA ARG A 484 -23.50 -9.99 1.60
C ARG A 484 -23.22 -10.93 0.43
N ILE A 485 -24.23 -11.10 -0.42
CA ILE A 485 -24.15 -11.97 -1.60
C ILE A 485 -24.50 -11.12 -2.81
N LEU A 486 -23.55 -10.98 -3.71
CA LEU A 486 -23.70 -10.26 -4.97
C LEU A 486 -23.63 -11.23 -6.12
N TRP A 487 -24.21 -10.83 -7.25
CA TRP A 487 -23.92 -11.45 -8.53
C TRP A 487 -23.79 -10.39 -9.62
N ALA A 488 -22.95 -10.66 -10.62
CA ALA A 488 -23.07 -10.04 -11.93
C ALA A 488 -23.60 -11.10 -12.89
N THR A 489 -24.39 -10.68 -13.86
CA THR A 489 -25.07 -11.56 -14.82
C THR A 489 -24.70 -11.16 -16.25
N PRO A 490 -24.99 -12.00 -17.26
CA PRO A 490 -24.78 -11.63 -18.66
C PRO A 490 -25.52 -10.34 -19.07
N ASP A 491 -26.59 -9.98 -18.37
CA ASP A 491 -27.43 -8.81 -18.67
C ASP A 491 -27.11 -7.60 -17.76
N ASN A 492 -26.29 -7.79 -16.73
CA ASN A 492 -25.87 -6.74 -15.79
C ASN A 492 -24.46 -7.05 -15.24
N GLU A 493 -23.45 -6.43 -15.83
CA GLU A 493 -22.03 -6.65 -15.49
C GLU A 493 -21.56 -5.86 -14.25
N ASP A 494 -22.31 -4.84 -13.81
CA ASP A 494 -21.91 -3.95 -12.70
C ASP A 494 -22.06 -4.61 -11.31
N GLY A 495 -22.78 -5.74 -11.26
CA GLY A 495 -23.04 -6.48 -10.03
C GLY A 495 -24.18 -5.87 -9.19
N GLU A 496 -24.99 -6.73 -8.60
CA GLU A 496 -26.11 -6.34 -7.74
C GLU A 496 -26.31 -7.37 -6.62
N PRO A 497 -26.97 -7.01 -5.50
CA PRO A 497 -27.43 -8.01 -4.54
C PRO A 497 -28.29 -9.06 -5.25
N LEU A 498 -28.01 -10.33 -5.01
CA LEU A 498 -28.72 -11.42 -5.70
C LEU A 498 -30.22 -11.33 -5.38
N PRO A 499 -31.10 -11.07 -6.36
CA PRO A 499 -32.47 -10.66 -6.09
C PRO A 499 -33.31 -11.82 -5.56
N LEU A 500 -34.16 -11.56 -4.56
CA LEU A 500 -35.07 -12.57 -3.98
C LEU A 500 -35.91 -13.30 -5.03
N SER A 501 -36.28 -12.62 -6.13
CA SER A 501 -37.04 -13.22 -7.24
C SER A 501 -36.28 -14.31 -7.99
N ALA A 502 -34.95 -14.35 -7.90
CA ALA A 502 -34.11 -15.40 -8.46
C ALA A 502 -33.76 -16.48 -7.42
N GLN A 503 -34.14 -16.32 -6.15
CA GLN A 503 -33.85 -17.24 -5.06
C GLN A 503 -35.06 -18.16 -4.79
N TYR A 504 -34.86 -19.46 -4.89
CA TYR A 504 -35.90 -20.47 -4.73
C TYR A 504 -35.61 -21.32 -3.49
N GLY A 505 -36.52 -21.28 -2.52
CA GLY A 505 -36.38 -21.92 -1.21
C GLY A 505 -37.72 -22.43 -0.67
N LYS A 506 -37.69 -23.10 0.47
CA LYS A 506 -38.87 -23.62 1.17
C LYS A 506 -38.99 -23.09 2.60
#